data_AF-A0A2J8PDQ1-F1
#
_entry.id   AF-A0A2J8PDQ1-F1
#
_cell.length_a   1.000
_cell.length_b   1.000
_cell.length_c   1.000
_cell.angle_alpha   90.00
_cell.angle_beta   90.00
_cell.angle_gamma   90.00
#
_symmetry.space_group_name_H-M   'P 1'
#
loop_
_entity.id
_entity.type
_entity.pdbx_description
1 polymer ?
#
loop_
_entity_poly.entity_id
_entity_poly.type
_entity_poly.pdbx_seq_one_letter_code
_entity_poly.pdbx_strand_id
1 'polypeptide(L)'
;MRGQRSLLLGPARLCLRLLLLLGYRRRCPPLLRGLVQRWRYGKVCLRSLLYNSFGGSDTAVDAAFEPVYWLVDNVIRWFGVVFVVLVIVLTGSIVAIAYLCVLPLILRTYSVPRLCWHFFYSHWNLILIVFHYYQAITTPPGYPPQGRNDIATVSICKKCIYPKPARTHHCSICNRCVLKMDHHCPWLNNCVGHYNHRYFFSFCFFMTLGCVY
;
A
#
# COMPACT_ATOMS: atom_id res chain seq x y z
N MET A 1 -1.78 10.88 10.59
CA MET A 1 -1.96 12.30 10.92
C MET A 1 -1.19 12.64 12.20
N ARG A 2 0.05 13.12 12.07
CA ARG A 2 0.87 13.65 13.19
C ARG A 2 1.31 15.05 12.76
N GLY A 3 0.46 16.04 12.98
CA GLY A 3 0.74 17.42 12.65
C GLY A 3 0.04 18.33 13.65
N GLN A 4 0.73 19.41 14.05
CA GLN A 4 0.20 20.56 14.80
C GLN A 4 -0.05 20.44 16.31
N ARG A 5 0.92 19.96 17.10
CA ARG A 5 0.98 20.33 18.54
C ARG A 5 2.33 20.90 19.02
N SER A 6 3.29 21.14 18.12
CA SER A 6 4.69 21.41 18.51
C SER A 6 5.14 22.88 18.43
N LEU A 7 4.38 23.81 17.83
CA LEU A 7 4.93 25.13 17.50
C LEU A 7 4.88 26.17 18.65
N LEU A 8 3.99 26.04 19.64
CA LEU A 8 3.88 27.02 20.75
C LEU A 8 4.61 26.62 22.05
N LEU A 9 5.14 25.39 22.14
CA LEU A 9 5.83 24.88 23.33
C LEU A 9 7.36 24.80 23.18
N GLY A 10 7.89 25.12 22.00
CA GLY A 10 9.31 25.07 21.66
C GLY A 10 10.22 25.93 22.55
N PRO A 11 9.99 27.27 22.64
CA PRO A 11 10.89 28.15 23.38
C PRO A 11 10.79 27.94 24.90
N ALA A 12 9.61 27.68 25.44
CA ALA A 12 9.41 27.43 26.87
C ALA A 12 10.06 26.11 27.34
N ARG A 13 9.96 25.03 26.55
CA ARG A 13 10.63 23.76 26.87
C ARG A 13 12.14 23.83 26.69
N LEU A 14 12.62 24.61 25.73
CA LEU A 14 14.05 24.86 25.53
C LEU A 14 14.63 25.69 26.67
N CYS A 15 13.91 26.75 27.09
CA CYS A 15 14.29 27.59 28.22
C CYS A 15 14.30 26.81 29.54
N LEU A 16 13.27 25.98 29.80
CA LEU A 16 13.23 25.11 30.98
C LEU A 16 14.35 24.06 30.97
N ARG A 17 14.67 23.46 29.81
CA ARG A 17 15.82 22.56 29.66
C ARG A 17 17.15 23.28 29.87
N LEU A 18 17.31 24.50 29.37
CA LEU A 18 18.52 25.30 29.56
C LEU A 18 18.68 25.75 31.02
N LEU A 19 17.60 26.16 31.69
CA LEU A 19 17.57 26.52 33.11
C LEU A 19 17.85 25.31 34.01
N LEU A 20 17.27 24.15 33.70
CA LEU A 20 17.56 22.90 34.40
C LEU A 20 18.99 22.43 34.14
N LEU A 21 19.52 22.59 32.92
CA LEU A 21 20.92 22.29 32.61
C LEU A 21 21.88 23.23 33.33
N LEU A 22 21.60 24.53 33.36
CA LEU A 22 22.39 25.55 34.07
C LEU A 22 22.34 25.36 35.60
N GLY A 23 21.15 25.06 36.16
CA GLY A 23 20.95 24.76 37.57
C GLY A 23 21.57 23.43 38.00
N TYR A 24 21.52 22.42 37.13
CA TYR A 24 22.19 21.12 37.33
C TYR A 24 23.73 21.25 37.22
N ARG A 25 24.24 22.12 36.33
CA ARG A 25 25.67 22.35 36.12
C ARG A 25 26.37 22.97 37.33
N ARG A 26 25.64 23.77 38.13
CA ARG A 26 26.17 24.52 39.29
C ARG A 26 26.13 23.76 40.63
N ARG A 27 25.37 22.68 40.79
CA ARG A 27 25.21 21.98 42.10
C ARG A 27 25.82 20.58 42.22
N CYS A 28 26.18 19.90 41.12
CA CYS A 28 26.70 18.53 41.20
C CYS A 28 28.24 18.48 41.16
N PRO A 29 28.92 17.87 42.15
CA PRO A 29 30.36 17.60 42.11
C PRO A 29 30.76 16.84 40.83
N PRO A 30 31.98 17.07 40.28
CA PRO A 30 32.43 16.41 39.05
C PRO A 30 32.40 14.87 39.12
N LEU A 31 32.73 14.29 40.29
CA LEU A 31 32.62 12.85 40.56
C LEU A 31 31.18 12.33 40.47
N LEU A 32 30.22 13.05 41.05
CA LEU A 32 28.80 12.68 41.04
C LEU A 32 28.21 12.72 39.62
N ARG A 33 28.70 13.66 38.79
CA ARG A 33 28.33 13.77 37.37
C ARG A 33 28.72 12.52 36.58
N GLY A 34 29.92 11.99 36.82
CA GLY A 34 30.40 10.75 36.21
C GLY A 34 29.57 9.52 36.61
N LEU A 35 29.19 9.41 37.88
CA LEU A 35 28.33 8.33 38.38
C LEU A 35 26.92 8.39 37.80
N VAL A 36 26.28 9.56 37.76
CA VAL A 36 24.96 9.73 37.14
C VAL A 36 24.98 9.39 35.65
N GLN A 37 26.05 9.75 34.94
CA GLN A 37 26.21 9.44 33.52
C GLN A 37 26.42 7.95 33.29
N ARG A 38 27.24 7.27 34.11
CA ARG A 38 27.40 5.81 34.10
C ARG A 38 26.10 5.08 34.42
N TRP A 39 25.33 5.56 35.40
CA TRP A 39 24.01 5.00 35.73
C TRP A 39 23.02 5.16 34.57
N ARG A 40 22.95 6.34 33.95
CA ARG A 40 22.11 6.56 32.77
C ARG A 40 22.51 5.67 31.60
N TYR A 41 23.82 5.54 31.34
CA TYR A 41 24.34 4.67 30.30
C TYR A 41 24.05 3.20 30.59
N GLY A 42 24.32 2.73 31.82
CA GLY A 42 24.01 1.37 32.27
C GLY A 42 22.51 1.05 32.20
N LYS A 43 21.64 2.01 32.55
CA LYS A 43 20.18 1.88 32.38
C LYS A 43 19.77 1.76 30.91
N VAL A 44 20.42 2.49 30.00
CA VAL A 44 20.18 2.35 28.56
C VAL A 44 20.69 1.00 28.06
N CYS A 45 21.91 0.59 28.42
CA CYS A 45 22.46 -0.72 28.07
C CYS A 45 21.56 -1.87 28.57
N LEU A 46 21.12 -1.84 29.83
CA LEU A 46 20.21 -2.84 30.40
C LEU A 46 18.88 -2.85 29.66
N ARG A 47 18.30 -1.68 29.35
CA ARG A 47 17.07 -1.60 28.56
C ARG A 47 17.26 -2.10 27.13
N SER A 48 18.42 -1.89 26.51
CA SER A 48 18.73 -2.41 25.18
C SER A 48 18.95 -3.92 25.18
N LEU A 49 19.61 -4.46 26.22
CA LEU A 49 19.81 -5.91 26.39
C LEU A 49 18.50 -6.65 26.67
N LEU A 50 17.58 -6.00 27.39
CA LEU A 50 16.26 -6.53 27.71
C LEU A 50 15.17 -6.03 26.75
N TYR A 51 15.53 -5.32 25.67
CA TYR A 51 14.56 -4.84 24.69
C TYR A 51 14.06 -6.01 23.85
N ASN A 52 12.85 -6.47 24.15
CA ASN A 52 12.17 -7.44 23.31
C ASN A 52 11.09 -6.75 22.48
N SER A 53 11.30 -6.64 21.17
CA SER A 53 10.28 -6.12 20.26
C SER A 53 8.98 -6.94 20.25
N PHE A 54 9.02 -8.19 20.72
CA PHE A 54 7.86 -9.07 20.84
C PHE A 54 7.14 -8.96 22.20
N GLY A 55 7.69 -8.22 23.18
CA GLY A 55 7.09 -8.05 24.51
C GLY A 55 6.28 -6.76 24.69
N GLY A 56 6.04 -6.01 23.62
CA GLY A 56 5.29 -4.74 23.66
C GLY A 56 3.77 -4.94 23.66
N SER A 57 3.05 -3.94 24.17
CA SER A 57 1.57 -3.90 24.11
C SER A 57 1.06 -3.99 22.68
N ASP A 58 1.77 -3.40 21.71
CA ASP A 58 1.40 -3.45 20.30
C ASP A 58 1.38 -4.88 19.76
N THR A 59 2.39 -5.68 20.11
CA THR A 59 2.48 -7.10 19.70
C THR A 59 1.37 -7.94 20.34
N ALA A 60 1.01 -7.66 21.60
CA ALA A 60 -0.08 -8.35 22.28
C ALA A 60 -1.45 -8.04 21.64
N VAL A 61 -1.67 -6.78 21.27
CA VAL A 61 -2.88 -6.37 20.52
C VAL A 61 -2.90 -7.03 19.15
N ASP A 62 -1.81 -6.98 18.39
CA ASP A 62 -1.73 -7.64 17.07
C ASP A 62 -2.07 -9.13 17.18
N ALA A 63 -1.52 -9.83 18.18
CA ALA A 63 -1.81 -11.25 18.42
C ALA A 63 -3.28 -11.51 18.78
N ALA A 64 -3.89 -10.64 19.59
CA ALA A 64 -5.30 -10.77 19.97
C ALA A 64 -6.26 -10.54 18.78
N PHE A 65 -5.88 -9.67 17.85
CA PHE A 65 -6.66 -9.36 16.65
C PHE A 65 -6.38 -10.28 15.45
N GLU A 66 -5.41 -11.19 15.52
CA GLU A 66 -5.08 -12.12 14.42
C GLU A 66 -6.30 -12.91 13.90
N PRO A 67 -7.24 -13.42 14.73
CA PRO A 67 -8.45 -14.08 14.23
C PRO A 67 -9.36 -13.14 13.42
N VAL A 68 -9.43 -11.87 13.81
CA VAL A 68 -10.21 -10.85 13.11
C VAL A 68 -9.55 -10.53 11.77
N TYR A 69 -8.23 -10.35 11.75
CA TYR A 69 -7.49 -10.14 10.51
C TYR A 69 -7.64 -11.32 9.56
N TRP A 70 -7.58 -12.55 10.07
CA TRP A 70 -7.80 -13.76 9.27
C TRP A 70 -9.20 -13.80 8.66
N LEU A 71 -10.24 -13.48 9.44
CA LEU A 71 -11.61 -13.42 8.95
C LEU A 71 -11.74 -12.37 7.83
N VAL A 72 -11.25 -11.16 8.08
CA VAL A 72 -11.30 -10.06 7.11
C VAL A 72 -10.54 -10.42 5.83
N ASP A 73 -9.34 -10.97 5.94
CA ASP A 73 -8.52 -11.37 4.79
C ASP A 73 -9.22 -12.47 3.95
N ASN A 74 -9.82 -13.46 4.60
CA ASN A 74 -10.54 -14.53 3.90
C ASN A 74 -11.82 -14.02 3.21
N VAL A 75 -12.54 -13.11 3.88
CA VAL A 75 -13.69 -12.41 3.30
C VAL A 75 -13.25 -11.61 2.06
N ILE A 76 -12.22 -10.76 2.18
CA ILE A 76 -11.72 -9.95 1.06
C ILE A 76 -11.32 -10.82 -0.14
N ARG A 77 -10.67 -11.97 0.12
CA ARG A 77 -10.29 -12.92 -0.95
C ARG A 77 -11.49 -13.47 -1.70
N TRP A 78 -12.58 -13.81 -1.00
CA TRP A 78 -13.81 -14.30 -1.64
C TRP A 78 -14.53 -13.18 -2.41
N PHE A 79 -14.65 -12.00 -1.81
CA PHE A 79 -15.22 -10.83 -2.46
C PHE A 79 -14.44 -10.40 -3.70
N GLY A 80 -13.12 -10.64 -3.75
CA GLY A 80 -12.30 -10.35 -4.94
C GLY A 80 -12.82 -11.04 -6.20
N VAL A 81 -13.25 -12.30 -6.11
CA VAL A 81 -13.84 -13.03 -7.26
C VAL A 81 -15.14 -12.38 -7.70
N VAL A 82 -15.99 -11.99 -6.73
CA VAL A 82 -17.26 -11.31 -7.00
C VAL A 82 -17.02 -9.97 -7.71
N PHE A 83 -16.03 -9.18 -7.28
CA PHE A 83 -15.72 -7.90 -7.90
C PHE A 83 -15.17 -8.07 -9.33
N VAL A 84 -14.37 -9.09 -9.61
CA VAL A 84 -13.91 -9.37 -10.98
C VAL A 84 -15.08 -9.74 -11.89
N VAL A 85 -15.98 -10.61 -11.43
CA VAL A 85 -17.21 -10.95 -12.18
C VAL A 85 -18.06 -9.71 -12.40
N LEU A 86 -18.22 -8.87 -11.37
CA LEU A 86 -18.97 -7.62 -11.46
C LEU A 86 -18.40 -6.68 -12.53
N VAL A 87 -17.07 -6.50 -12.60
CA VAL A 87 -16.43 -5.66 -13.64
C VAL A 87 -16.74 -6.22 -15.03
N ILE A 88 -16.61 -7.53 -15.24
CA ILE A 88 -16.90 -8.18 -16.53
C ILE A 88 -18.36 -7.96 -16.93
N VAL A 89 -19.30 -8.15 -16.00
CA VAL A 89 -20.73 -7.97 -16.24
C VAL A 89 -21.07 -6.50 -16.55
N LEU A 90 -20.52 -5.55 -15.78
CA LEU A 90 -20.75 -4.13 -15.99
C LEU A 90 -20.21 -3.68 -17.35
N THR A 91 -18.96 -4.02 -17.69
CA THR A 91 -18.39 -3.70 -19.00
C THR A 91 -19.20 -4.36 -20.13
N GLY A 92 -19.60 -5.62 -19.97
CA GLY A 92 -20.45 -6.32 -20.93
C GLY A 92 -21.81 -5.65 -21.12
N SER A 93 -22.44 -5.17 -20.04
CA SER A 93 -23.73 -4.47 -20.10
C SER A 93 -23.63 -3.13 -20.84
N ILE A 94 -22.56 -2.37 -20.63
CA ILE A 94 -22.31 -1.10 -21.34
C ILE A 94 -22.15 -1.37 -22.83
N VAL A 95 -21.36 -2.39 -23.19
CA VAL A 95 -21.20 -2.82 -24.58
C VAL A 95 -22.54 -3.23 -25.18
N ALA A 96 -23.34 -4.04 -24.48
CA ALA A 96 -24.66 -4.46 -24.95
C ALA A 96 -25.59 -3.26 -25.21
N ILE A 97 -25.67 -2.30 -24.28
CA ILE A 97 -26.48 -1.08 -24.46
C ILE A 97 -25.98 -0.26 -25.65
N ALA A 98 -24.66 -0.12 -25.80
CA ALA A 98 -24.07 0.62 -26.92
C ALA A 98 -24.46 0.04 -28.28
N TYR A 99 -24.44 -1.29 -28.45
CA TYR A 99 -24.78 -1.92 -29.72
C TYR A 99 -26.29 -2.10 -29.95
N LEU A 100 -27.05 -2.43 -28.92
CA LEU A 100 -28.48 -2.73 -29.06
C LEU A 100 -29.34 -1.47 -29.08
N CYS A 101 -28.95 -0.44 -28.33
CA CYS A 101 -29.76 0.77 -28.15
C CYS A 101 -29.14 2.00 -28.83
N VAL A 102 -27.85 2.24 -28.62
CA VAL A 102 -27.20 3.48 -29.08
C VAL A 102 -26.85 3.44 -30.57
N LEU A 103 -26.31 2.32 -31.06
CA LEU A 103 -25.91 2.19 -32.46
C LEU A 103 -27.08 2.43 -33.46
N PRO A 104 -28.28 1.86 -33.28
CA PRO A 104 -29.42 2.15 -34.16
C PRO A 104 -29.78 3.64 -34.21
N LEU A 105 -29.63 4.36 -33.11
CA LEU A 105 -29.87 5.80 -33.03
C LEU A 105 -28.78 6.59 -33.78
N ILE A 106 -27.52 6.23 -33.59
CA ILE A 106 -26.39 6.88 -34.27
C ILE A 106 -26.49 6.68 -35.79
N LEU A 107 -26.82 5.47 -36.25
CA LEU A 107 -26.95 5.15 -37.68
C LEU A 107 -28.03 5.99 -38.39
N ARG A 108 -29.04 6.48 -37.66
CA ARG A 108 -30.11 7.32 -38.23
C ARG A 108 -29.82 8.81 -38.16
N THR A 109 -28.99 9.25 -37.22
CA THR A 109 -28.82 10.68 -36.89
C THR A 109 -27.49 11.25 -37.39
N TYR A 110 -26.43 10.45 -37.48
CA TYR A 110 -25.08 10.94 -37.70
C TYR A 110 -24.65 10.81 -39.16
N SER A 111 -23.80 11.75 -39.59
CA SER A 111 -23.11 11.64 -40.89
C SER A 111 -22.06 10.51 -40.86
N VAL A 112 -21.75 9.94 -42.03
CA VAL A 112 -20.79 8.84 -42.16
C VAL A 112 -19.43 9.13 -41.49
N PRO A 113 -18.80 10.31 -41.62
CA PRO A 113 -17.52 10.58 -40.96
C PRO A 113 -17.61 10.54 -39.42
N ARG A 114 -18.72 11.04 -38.87
CA ARG A 114 -18.94 11.06 -37.42
C ARG A 114 -19.20 9.63 -36.89
N LEU A 115 -19.97 8.84 -37.63
CA LEU A 115 -20.17 7.43 -37.34
C LEU A 115 -18.83 6.66 -37.30
N CYS A 116 -17.98 6.84 -38.31
CA CYS A 116 -16.65 6.23 -38.35
C CYS A 116 -15.81 6.62 -37.12
N TRP A 117 -15.81 7.90 -36.74
CA TRP A 117 -15.09 8.37 -35.54
C TRP A 117 -15.54 7.63 -34.27
N HIS A 118 -16.85 7.60 -34.00
CA HIS A 118 -17.39 6.93 -32.82
C HIS A 118 -17.10 5.42 -32.84
N PHE A 119 -17.21 4.77 -34.00
CA PHE A 119 -16.88 3.35 -34.15
C PHE A 119 -15.41 3.09 -33.79
N PHE A 120 -14.46 3.75 -34.47
CA PHE A 120 -13.04 3.49 -34.25
C PHE A 120 -12.57 3.88 -32.84
N TYR A 121 -12.99 5.05 -32.35
CA TYR A 121 -12.58 5.51 -31.01
C TYR A 121 -13.14 4.61 -29.90
N SER A 122 -14.43 4.25 -29.96
CA SER A 122 -15.05 3.40 -28.93
C SER A 122 -14.43 2.00 -28.89
N HIS A 123 -14.16 1.39 -30.05
CA HIS A 123 -13.53 0.07 -30.11
C HIS A 123 -12.09 0.11 -29.63
N TRP A 124 -11.33 1.13 -30.05
CA TRP A 124 -9.96 1.33 -29.58
C TRP A 124 -9.91 1.44 -28.06
N ASN A 125 -10.77 2.28 -27.48
CA ASN A 125 -10.84 2.44 -26.04
C ASN A 125 -11.25 1.15 -25.31
N LEU A 126 -12.27 0.44 -25.83
CA LEU A 126 -12.72 -0.85 -25.28
C LEU A 126 -11.61 -1.90 -25.29
N ILE A 127 -10.88 -2.04 -26.41
CA ILE A 127 -9.76 -2.97 -26.54
C ILE A 127 -8.69 -2.66 -25.49
N LEU A 128 -8.35 -1.39 -25.29
CA LEU A 128 -7.35 -0.98 -24.30
C LEU A 128 -7.80 -1.22 -22.87
N ILE A 129 -9.07 -0.95 -22.55
CA ILE A 129 -9.66 -1.27 -21.25
C ILE A 129 -9.54 -2.77 -20.96
N VAL A 130 -10.01 -3.61 -21.89
CA VAL A 130 -10.03 -5.06 -21.72
C VAL A 130 -8.62 -5.62 -21.63
N PHE A 131 -7.71 -5.19 -22.51
CA PHE A 131 -6.31 -5.62 -22.50
C PHE A 131 -5.62 -5.28 -21.18
N HIS A 132 -5.71 -4.03 -20.73
CA HIS A 132 -5.03 -3.61 -19.51
C HIS A 132 -5.66 -4.20 -18.25
N TYR A 133 -6.99 -4.38 -18.22
CA TYR A 133 -7.65 -5.10 -17.14
C TYR A 133 -7.17 -6.55 -17.09
N TYR A 134 -7.17 -7.26 -18.23
CA TYR A 134 -6.69 -8.63 -18.33
C TYR A 134 -5.24 -8.77 -17.86
N GLN A 135 -4.35 -7.87 -18.30
CA GLN A 135 -2.95 -7.87 -17.87
C GLN A 135 -2.82 -7.56 -16.37
N ALA A 136 -3.64 -6.67 -15.81
CA ALA A 136 -3.60 -6.35 -14.38
C ALA A 136 -4.05 -7.53 -13.50
N ILE A 137 -5.05 -8.31 -13.92
CA ILE A 137 -5.52 -9.49 -13.18
C ILE A 137 -4.59 -10.71 -13.33
N THR A 138 -4.02 -10.93 -14.52
CA THR A 138 -3.25 -12.16 -14.81
C THR A 138 -1.75 -12.00 -14.57
N THR A 139 -1.19 -10.80 -14.69
CA THR A 139 0.24 -10.57 -14.44
C THR A 139 0.53 -10.68 -12.93
N PRO A 140 1.44 -11.56 -12.49
CA PRO A 140 1.87 -11.59 -11.10
C PRO A 140 2.49 -10.24 -10.71
N PRO A 141 2.24 -9.70 -9.51
CA PRO A 141 2.74 -8.38 -9.11
C PRO A 141 4.26 -8.30 -8.96
N GLY A 142 4.94 -9.45 -8.88
CA GLY A 142 6.37 -9.56 -8.66
C GLY A 142 6.69 -9.95 -7.22
N TYR A 143 7.58 -10.93 -7.07
CA TYR A 143 7.92 -11.55 -5.78
C TYR A 143 9.43 -11.48 -5.56
N PRO A 144 9.89 -11.36 -4.30
CA PRO A 144 11.32 -11.34 -4.01
C PRO A 144 11.96 -12.66 -4.47
N PRO A 145 13.13 -12.62 -5.15
CA PRO A 145 13.81 -13.82 -5.61
C PRO A 145 14.29 -14.64 -4.41
N GLN A 146 14.15 -15.95 -4.48
CA GLN A 146 14.55 -16.90 -3.45
C GLN A 146 16.04 -17.26 -3.62
N GLY A 147 16.80 -17.31 -2.52
CA GLY A 147 18.17 -17.84 -2.50
C GLY A 147 19.27 -16.89 -3.00
N ARG A 148 18.93 -15.63 -3.31
CA ARG A 148 19.89 -14.58 -3.68
C ARG A 148 20.16 -13.64 -2.50
N ASN A 149 21.33 -13.81 -1.89
CA ASN A 149 21.79 -13.05 -0.72
C ASN A 149 22.52 -11.73 -1.08
N ASP A 150 22.72 -11.47 -2.37
CA ASP A 150 23.40 -10.29 -2.92
C ASP A 150 22.51 -9.03 -2.98
N ILE A 151 21.21 -9.19 -2.76
CA ILE A 151 20.26 -8.09 -2.84
C ILE A 151 20.26 -7.31 -1.52
N ALA A 152 20.47 -6.00 -1.59
CA ALA A 152 20.38 -5.11 -0.43
C ALA A 152 18.98 -5.22 0.21
N THR A 153 18.93 -5.73 1.44
CA THR A 153 17.68 -5.92 2.19
C THR A 153 17.58 -4.93 3.33
N VAL A 154 16.35 -4.50 3.62
CA VAL A 154 16.10 -3.41 4.58
C VAL A 154 15.53 -3.94 5.90
N SER A 155 14.88 -5.11 5.85
CA SER A 155 14.25 -5.75 7.01
C SER A 155 13.91 -7.21 6.69
N ILE A 156 13.55 -8.00 7.71
CA ILE A 156 13.01 -9.35 7.54
C ILE A 156 11.47 -9.29 7.61
N CYS A 157 10.78 -10.04 6.75
CA CYS A 157 9.35 -10.23 6.87
C CYS A 157 9.05 -11.16 8.05
N LYS A 158 8.26 -10.70 9.03
CA LYS A 158 7.85 -11.51 10.19
C LYS A 158 6.96 -12.71 9.82
N LYS A 159 6.15 -12.60 8.76
CA LYS A 159 5.24 -13.67 8.32
C LYS A 159 5.92 -14.69 7.40
N CYS A 160 6.71 -14.23 6.42
CA CYS A 160 7.41 -15.12 5.48
C CYS A 160 8.79 -15.60 5.96
N ILE A 161 9.34 -15.02 7.03
CA ILE A 161 10.71 -15.29 7.53
C ILE A 161 11.73 -15.18 6.39
N TYR A 162 11.62 -14.11 5.60
CA TYR A 162 12.46 -13.88 4.43
C TYR A 162 12.98 -12.44 4.37
N PRO A 163 14.22 -12.21 3.90
CA PRO A 163 14.75 -10.87 3.68
C PRO A 163 13.89 -10.06 2.71
N LYS A 164 13.51 -8.84 3.10
CA LYS A 164 12.70 -7.94 2.28
C LYS A 164 13.62 -6.99 1.50
N PRO A 165 13.65 -7.08 0.16
CA PRO A 165 14.26 -6.05 -0.66
C PRO A 165 13.59 -4.69 -0.43
N ALA A 166 14.27 -3.61 -0.83
CA ALA A 166 13.71 -2.27 -0.74
C ALA A 166 12.31 -2.18 -1.36
N ARG A 167 11.40 -1.44 -0.69
CA ARG A 167 10.00 -1.23 -1.11
C ARG A 167 9.13 -2.50 -1.20
N THR A 168 9.57 -3.61 -0.63
CA THR A 168 8.76 -4.84 -0.56
C THR A 168 7.86 -4.82 0.66
N HIS A 169 6.60 -5.23 0.50
CA HIS A 169 5.65 -5.38 1.61
C HIS A 169 5.00 -6.76 1.58
N HIS A 170 4.57 -7.24 2.75
CA HIS A 170 3.83 -8.49 2.85
C HIS A 170 2.35 -8.19 2.71
N CYS A 171 1.68 -8.84 1.76
CA CYS A 171 0.23 -8.83 1.66
C CYS A 171 -0.31 -10.04 2.42
N SER A 172 -1.11 -9.79 3.47
CA SER A 172 -1.74 -10.86 4.26
C SER A 172 -2.79 -11.62 3.45
N ILE A 173 -3.54 -10.93 2.59
CA ILE A 173 -4.55 -11.53 1.70
C ILE A 173 -3.93 -12.50 0.69
N CYS A 174 -2.82 -12.12 0.04
CA CYS A 174 -2.07 -13.01 -0.86
C CYS A 174 -1.11 -13.95 -0.13
N ASN A 175 -0.96 -13.79 1.19
CA ASN A 175 -0.01 -14.48 2.07
C ASN A 175 1.43 -14.53 1.52
N ARG A 176 1.91 -13.41 0.94
CA ARG A 176 3.29 -13.34 0.41
C ARG A 176 3.83 -11.93 0.31
N CYS A 177 5.16 -11.83 0.26
CA CYS A 177 5.85 -10.58 -0.05
C CYS A 177 5.74 -10.22 -1.53
N VAL A 178 5.39 -8.95 -1.79
CA VAL A 178 5.24 -8.38 -3.12
C VAL A 178 6.25 -7.25 -3.32
N LEU A 179 6.98 -7.29 -4.43
CA LEU A 179 7.97 -6.29 -4.81
C LEU A 179 7.28 -4.97 -5.17
N LYS A 180 7.81 -3.85 -4.67
CA LYS A 180 7.23 -2.50 -4.91
C LYS A 180 5.70 -2.51 -4.72
N MET A 181 5.24 -3.21 -3.68
CA MET A 181 3.82 -3.37 -3.40
C MET A 181 3.18 -1.99 -3.21
N ASP A 182 2.12 -1.75 -3.94
CA ASP A 182 1.26 -0.58 -3.75
C ASP A 182 0.09 -0.97 -2.83
N HIS A 183 -0.80 -1.83 -3.31
CA HIS A 183 -1.93 -2.34 -2.53
C HIS A 183 -2.41 -3.71 -3.02
N HIS A 184 -3.29 -4.35 -2.25
CA HIS A 184 -4.11 -5.47 -2.73
C HIS A 184 -5.42 -4.91 -3.29
N CYS A 185 -5.75 -5.24 -4.53
CA CYS A 185 -6.95 -4.70 -5.19
C CYS A 185 -8.01 -5.80 -5.35
N PRO A 186 -9.13 -5.73 -4.61
CA PRO A 186 -10.23 -6.70 -4.77
C PRO A 186 -10.81 -6.69 -6.19
N TRP A 187 -10.83 -5.54 -6.86
CA TRP A 187 -11.31 -5.40 -8.25
C TRP A 187 -10.48 -6.15 -9.29
N LEU A 188 -9.24 -6.48 -8.95
CA LEU A 188 -8.36 -7.31 -9.79
C LEU A 188 -8.24 -8.75 -9.27
N ASN A 189 -8.74 -9.01 -8.05
CA ASN A 189 -8.39 -10.19 -7.26
C ASN A 189 -6.87 -10.48 -7.27
N ASN A 190 -6.06 -9.41 -7.24
CA ASN A 190 -4.61 -9.48 -7.37
C ASN A 190 -3.96 -8.30 -6.64
N CYS A 191 -2.71 -8.48 -6.22
CA CYS A 191 -1.91 -7.37 -5.73
C CYS A 191 -1.45 -6.48 -6.89
N VAL A 192 -1.31 -5.19 -6.63
CA VAL A 192 -0.63 -4.25 -7.52
C VAL A 192 0.80 -4.08 -7.00
N GLY A 193 1.77 -4.46 -7.82
CA GLY A 193 3.19 -4.43 -7.47
C GLY A 193 4.06 -4.13 -8.69
N HIS A 194 5.36 -4.39 -8.56
CA HIS A 194 6.37 -3.99 -9.52
C HIS A 194 6.05 -4.32 -11.00
N TYR A 195 5.56 -5.53 -11.29
CA TYR A 195 5.39 -5.99 -12.67
C TYR A 195 4.04 -5.61 -13.30
N ASN A 196 2.98 -5.43 -12.51
CA ASN A 196 1.65 -5.13 -13.02
C ASN A 196 1.15 -3.70 -12.76
N HIS A 197 1.91 -2.89 -12.01
CA HIS A 197 1.55 -1.49 -11.72
C HIS A 197 1.26 -0.67 -12.99
N ARG A 198 2.02 -0.88 -14.08
CA ARG A 198 1.78 -0.20 -15.35
C ARG A 198 0.41 -0.53 -15.95
N TYR A 199 0.00 -1.80 -15.87
CA TYR A 199 -1.28 -2.26 -16.41
C TYR A 199 -2.45 -1.75 -15.59
N PHE A 200 -2.32 -1.75 -14.26
CA PHE A 200 -3.32 -1.16 -13.37
C PHE A 200 -3.53 0.34 -13.67
N PHE A 201 -2.44 1.10 -13.77
CA PHE A 201 -2.53 2.52 -14.09
C PHE A 201 -3.16 2.78 -15.47
N SER A 202 -2.72 2.06 -16.50
CA SER A 202 -3.30 2.18 -17.84
C SER A 202 -4.77 1.79 -17.88
N PHE A 203 -5.18 0.74 -17.15
CA PHE A 203 -6.59 0.38 -16.99
C PHE A 203 -7.41 1.54 -16.42
N CYS A 204 -6.98 2.13 -15.29
CA CYS A 204 -7.68 3.28 -14.71
C CYS A 204 -7.77 4.48 -15.67
N PHE A 205 -6.69 4.75 -16.41
CA PHE A 205 -6.64 5.83 -17.39
C PHE A 205 -7.65 5.63 -18.53
N PHE A 206 -7.63 4.46 -19.19
CA PHE A 206 -8.55 4.19 -20.31
C PHE A 206 -9.99 4.04 -19.85
N MET A 207 -10.24 3.49 -18.66
CA MET A 207 -11.58 3.53 -18.03
C MET A 207 -12.07 4.95 -17.84
N THR A 208 -11.21 5.86 -17.35
CA THR A 208 -11.59 7.27 -17.18
C THR A 208 -11.92 7.92 -18.52
N LEU A 209 -11.12 7.67 -19.56
CA LEU A 209 -11.42 8.16 -20.91
C LEU A 209 -12.74 7.60 -21.45
N GLY A 210 -13.01 6.31 -21.22
CA GLY A 210 -14.27 5.67 -21.61
C GLY A 210 -15.49 6.21 -20.87
N CYS A 211 -15.34 6.63 -19.61
CA CYS A 211 -16.43 7.28 -18.85
C CYS A 211 -16.68 8.74 -19.27
N VAL A 212 -15.65 9.43 -19.77
CA VAL A 212 -15.76 10.81 -20.26
C VAL A 212 -16.39 10.87 -21.66
N TYR A 213 -16.17 9.84 -22.46
CA TYR A 213 -16.71 9.67 -23.81
C TYR A 213 -18.18 9.24 -23.79
#